data_AF-A0A1H8HGQ5-F1
#
_entry.id   AF-A0A1H8HGQ5-F1
#
_cell.length_a   1.000
_cell.length_b   1.000
_cell.length_c   1.000
_cell.angle_alpha   90.00
_cell.angle_beta   90.00
_cell.angle_gamma   90.00
#
_symmetry.space_group_name_H-M   'P 1'
#
loop_
_entity.id
_entity.type
_entity.pdbx_description
1 polymer ?
#
loop_
_entity_poly.entity_id
_entity_poly.type
_entity_poly.pdbx_seq_one_letter_code
_entity_poly.pdbx_strand_id
1 'polypeptide(L)'
;MKKILMLTMTLLSLKSIGQVNDSTNIEVVYTKQTVDPNIVYFVNGQLVSNQDFSTIGPLDINLVKKDTIFNGHTYTTQVYFTTKSDHVPSFITLNALKKKYTNLKDGPSVYMIDDRLINSSDEEQLVDEKAVLRITIDKVNNPQKDMAVDVIKVYTKFGENAQNAKP
;
A
#
# COMPACT_ATOMS: atom_id res chain seq x y z
N MET A 1 7.26 26.82 -77.77
CA MET A 1 8.60 27.44 -77.81
C MET A 1 8.75 28.37 -76.62
N LYS A 2 9.89 28.28 -75.91
CA LYS A 2 10.41 29.19 -74.88
C LYS A 2 9.63 29.25 -73.56
N LYS A 3 10.22 29.30 -72.37
CA LYS A 3 11.61 29.23 -71.84
C LYS A 3 11.36 29.32 -70.30
N ILE A 4 11.88 28.39 -69.49
CA ILE A 4 13.01 28.63 -68.56
C ILE A 4 12.61 29.16 -67.16
N LEU A 5 13.22 28.48 -66.17
CA LEU A 5 13.60 28.84 -64.80
C LEU A 5 12.50 29.10 -63.76
N MET A 6 12.36 28.27 -62.73
CA MET A 6 13.26 27.97 -61.59
C MET A 6 13.11 29.00 -60.45
N LEU A 7 12.82 28.45 -59.27
CA LEU A 7 13.18 28.95 -57.95
C LEU A 7 12.54 30.27 -57.48
N THR A 8 11.70 30.19 -56.45
CA THR A 8 12.09 30.66 -55.11
C THR A 8 11.12 30.16 -54.06
N MET A 9 11.72 29.56 -53.05
CA MET A 9 11.15 29.14 -51.79
C MET A 9 10.63 30.35 -51.00
N THR A 10 9.38 30.34 -50.53
CA THR A 10 9.05 30.95 -49.23
C THR A 10 7.70 30.49 -48.69
N LEU A 11 7.77 30.03 -47.45
CA LEU A 11 6.77 29.76 -46.43
C LEU A 11 5.35 30.29 -46.68
N LEU A 12 4.37 29.40 -46.55
CA LEU A 12 3.28 29.64 -45.60
C LEU A 12 2.79 28.29 -45.06
N SER A 13 3.29 27.92 -43.89
CA SER A 13 2.79 26.84 -43.07
C SER A 13 1.41 27.20 -42.54
N LEU A 14 0.35 26.68 -43.14
CA LEU A 14 -0.89 26.45 -42.40
C LEU A 14 -0.84 25.04 -41.83
N LYS A 15 -0.64 24.99 -40.52
CA LYS A 15 -0.82 23.81 -39.67
C LYS A 15 -2.24 23.29 -39.90
N SER A 16 -2.40 22.31 -40.79
CA SER A 16 -3.47 21.36 -40.66
C SER A 16 -3.12 20.55 -39.41
N ILE A 17 -3.85 20.84 -38.33
CA ILE A 17 -3.84 20.12 -37.07
C ILE A 17 -4.19 18.68 -37.42
N GLY A 18 -3.16 17.83 -37.48
CA GLY A 18 -3.37 16.40 -37.44
C GLY A 18 -4.09 16.09 -36.15
N GLN A 19 -5.29 15.51 -36.24
CA GLN A 19 -5.84 14.75 -35.14
C GLN A 19 -4.85 13.62 -34.83
N VAL A 20 -3.95 13.87 -33.89
CA VAL A 20 -3.34 12.79 -33.13
C VAL A 20 -4.41 12.40 -32.13
N ASN A 21 -5.21 11.41 -32.50
CA ASN A 21 -5.91 10.61 -31.51
C ASN A 21 -4.82 9.86 -30.77
N ASP A 22 -4.26 10.45 -29.71
CA ASP A 22 -3.50 9.72 -28.69
C ASP A 22 -4.52 8.83 -27.98
N SER A 23 -4.89 7.73 -28.62
CA SER A 23 -5.55 6.62 -27.98
C SER A 23 -4.57 6.11 -26.94
N THR A 24 -4.69 6.61 -25.70
CA THR A 24 -4.06 6.03 -24.53
C THR A 24 -4.61 4.62 -24.40
N ASN A 25 -3.97 3.64 -25.03
CA ASN A 25 -4.24 2.24 -24.80
C ASN A 25 -3.81 1.95 -23.37
N ILE A 26 -4.76 2.01 -22.43
CA ILE A 26 -4.51 1.68 -21.03
C ILE A 26 -4.26 0.17 -20.98
N GLU A 27 -3.01 -0.22 -20.80
CA GLU A 27 -2.63 -1.61 -20.56
C GLU A 27 -2.93 -1.95 -19.09
N VAL A 28 -3.90 -2.83 -18.87
CA VAL A 28 -4.26 -3.32 -17.54
C VAL A 28 -3.53 -4.63 -17.29
N VAL A 29 -2.45 -4.57 -16.50
CA VAL A 29 -1.70 -5.74 -16.07
C VAL A 29 -2.14 -6.14 -14.66
N TYR A 30 -2.79 -7.30 -14.54
CA TYR A 30 -3.11 -7.89 -13.24
C TYR A 30 -1.86 -8.57 -12.69
N THR A 31 -1.07 -7.85 -11.90
CA THR A 31 0.07 -8.44 -11.19
C THR A 31 -0.43 -9.13 -9.92
N LYS A 32 -0.32 -10.46 -9.85
CA LYS A 32 -0.46 -11.18 -8.58
C LYS A 32 0.79 -10.90 -7.75
N GLN A 33 0.63 -10.25 -6.61
CA GLN A 33 1.73 -10.04 -5.68
C GLN A 33 2.15 -11.42 -5.16
N THR A 34 3.30 -11.92 -5.62
CA THR A 34 3.86 -13.18 -5.13
C THR A 34 4.64 -12.87 -3.86
N VAL A 35 4.00 -13.01 -2.70
CA VAL A 35 4.75 -13.32 -1.48
C VAL A 35 5.41 -14.67 -1.75
N ASP A 36 6.73 -14.78 -1.64
CA ASP A 36 7.37 -16.10 -1.72
C ASP A 36 6.75 -16.97 -0.62
N PRO A 37 5.97 -18.00 -0.98
CA PRO A 37 5.20 -18.77 0.00
C PRO A 37 6.11 -19.54 0.96
N ASN A 38 7.42 -19.56 0.72
CA ASN A 38 8.39 -20.32 1.51
C ASN A 38 9.16 -19.47 2.54
N ILE A 39 8.76 -18.21 2.76
CA ILE A 39 9.36 -17.36 3.79
C ILE A 39 8.42 -17.23 4.99
N VAL A 40 8.96 -17.46 6.17
CA VAL A 40 8.30 -17.19 7.44
C VAL A 40 8.98 -16.05 8.17
N TYR A 41 8.19 -15.12 8.71
CA TYR A 41 8.69 -13.91 9.36
C TYR A 41 8.55 -14.01 10.87
N PHE A 42 9.60 -13.60 11.59
CA PHE A 42 9.60 -13.45 13.03
C PHE A 42 9.97 -12.01 13.38
N VAL A 43 9.23 -11.37 14.29
CA VAL A 43 9.58 -10.06 14.87
C VAL A 43 9.82 -10.26 16.35
N ASN A 44 11.02 -9.96 16.83
CA ASN A 44 11.43 -10.20 18.23
C ASN A 44 11.12 -11.63 18.71
N GLY A 45 11.25 -12.62 17.81
CA GLY A 45 10.95 -14.03 18.08
C GLY A 45 9.47 -14.41 17.98
N GLN A 46 8.55 -13.46 17.83
CA GLN A 46 7.14 -13.74 17.58
C GLN A 46 6.91 -13.96 16.09
N LEU A 47 6.27 -15.08 15.76
CA LEU A 47 5.84 -15.38 14.39
C LEU A 47 4.78 -14.38 13.92
N VAL A 48 4.96 -13.81 12.73
CA VAL A 48 3.99 -12.89 12.12
C VAL A 48 3.71 -13.26 10.66
N SER A 49 2.44 -13.21 10.28
CA SER A 49 1.98 -13.38 8.90
C SER A 49 1.37 -12.07 8.41
N ASN A 50 1.64 -11.67 7.17
CA ASN A 50 1.02 -10.49 6.52
C ASN A 50 1.14 -9.19 7.35
N GLN A 51 2.30 -8.99 7.98
CA GLN A 51 2.60 -7.81 8.77
C GLN A 51 3.02 -6.63 7.89
N ASP A 52 2.50 -5.44 8.19
CA ASP A 52 3.05 -4.20 7.65
C ASP A 52 4.26 -3.75 8.49
N PHE A 53 5.46 -4.05 8.01
CA PHE A 53 6.71 -3.73 8.71
C PHE A 53 6.97 -2.22 8.85
N SER A 54 6.33 -1.35 8.04
CA SER A 54 6.49 0.09 8.23
C SER A 54 5.87 0.59 9.53
N THR A 55 4.97 -0.20 10.13
CA THR A 55 4.31 0.16 11.40
C THR A 55 5.16 -0.17 12.63
N ILE A 56 6.28 -0.89 12.49
CA ILE A 56 7.10 -1.36 13.62
C ILE A 56 8.32 -0.45 13.87
N GLY A 57 8.64 0.43 12.91
CA GLY A 57 9.77 1.34 12.99
C GLY A 57 11.08 0.71 12.51
N PRO A 58 12.25 1.21 12.97
CA PRO A 58 13.55 0.71 12.51
C PRO A 58 13.82 -0.73 12.95
N LEU A 59 14.20 -1.57 11.99
CA LEU A 59 14.46 -2.99 12.19
C LEU A 59 15.92 -3.35 11.85
N ASP A 60 16.48 -4.32 12.58
CA ASP A 60 17.60 -5.14 12.12
C ASP A 60 17.05 -6.43 11.50
N ILE A 61 17.70 -6.88 10.43
CA ILE A 61 17.24 -8.02 9.63
C ILE A 61 18.30 -9.10 9.64
N ASN A 62 17.90 -10.33 10.00
CA ASN A 62 18.72 -11.51 9.92
C ASN A 62 17.97 -12.59 9.11
N LEU A 63 18.64 -13.14 8.10
CA LEU A 63 18.10 -14.17 7.22
C LEU A 63 18.71 -15.53 7.59
N VAL A 64 17.86 -16.51 7.86
CA VAL A 64 18.26 -17.88 8.17
C VAL A 64 17.57 -18.85 7.20
N LYS A 65 18.35 -19.60 6.44
CA LYS A 65 17.83 -20.69 5.60
C LYS A 65 17.61 -21.92 6.47
N LYS A 66 16.36 -22.17 6.84
CA LYS A 66 15.98 -23.28 7.72
C LYS A 66 14.52 -23.66 7.49
N ASP A 67 14.30 -24.95 7.28
CA ASP A 67 12.97 -25.49 7.14
C ASP A 67 12.16 -25.34 8.43
N THR A 68 10.95 -24.83 8.30
CA THR A 68 10.02 -24.55 9.41
C THR A 68 8.65 -25.05 9.04
N ILE A 69 8.03 -25.83 9.92
CA ILE A 69 6.64 -26.27 9.72
C ILE A 69 5.75 -25.38 10.58
N PHE A 70 4.80 -24.69 9.96
CA PHE A 70 3.79 -23.89 10.65
C PHE A 70 2.44 -24.04 9.95
N ASN A 71 1.38 -24.29 10.72
CA ASN A 71 0.02 -24.57 10.19
C ASN A 71 -0.03 -25.63 9.07
N GLY A 72 0.83 -26.65 9.14
CA GLY A 72 0.90 -27.71 8.12
C GLY A 72 1.61 -27.30 6.82
N HIS A 73 2.11 -26.07 6.73
CA HIS A 73 2.92 -25.57 5.62
C HIS A 73 4.40 -25.62 5.99
N THR A 74 5.24 -26.03 5.02
CA THR A 74 6.70 -26.02 5.16
C THR A 74 7.26 -24.77 4.50
N TYR A 75 7.97 -23.97 5.27
CA TYR A 75 8.70 -22.78 4.85
C TYR A 75 10.18 -23.11 4.80
N THR A 76 10.90 -22.73 3.75
CA THR A 76 12.33 -23.06 3.59
C THR A 76 13.26 -21.97 4.10
N THR A 77 12.72 -20.79 4.39
CA THR A 77 13.47 -19.61 4.80
C THR A 77 12.79 -18.91 5.97
N GLN A 78 13.57 -18.56 6.98
CA GLN A 78 13.17 -17.74 8.11
C GLN A 78 13.81 -16.35 7.98
N VAL A 79 13.01 -15.31 8.16
CA VAL A 79 13.51 -13.93 8.28
C VAL A 79 13.18 -13.45 9.68
N TYR A 80 14.22 -13.06 10.41
CA TYR A 80 14.12 -12.48 11.74
C TYR A 80 14.30 -10.98 11.64
N PHE A 81 13.31 -10.26 12.15
CA PHE A 81 13.36 -8.84 12.41
C PHE A 81 13.55 -8.61 13.91
N THR A 82 14.49 -7.75 14.26
CA THR A 82 14.69 -7.28 15.63
C THR A 82 14.45 -5.78 15.68
N THR A 83 13.62 -5.32 16.60
CA THR A 83 13.39 -3.89 16.80
C THR A 83 14.65 -3.23 17.35
N LYS A 84 15.03 -2.07 16.80
CA LYS A 84 16.24 -1.34 17.24
C LYS A 84 16.08 -0.59 18.57
N SER A 85 14.86 -0.45 19.06
CA SER A 85 14.54 0.17 20.35
C SER A 85 14.03 -0.88 21.34
N ASP A 86 13.84 -0.46 22.58
CA ASP A 86 13.10 -1.18 23.64
C ASP A 86 11.59 -1.33 23.32
N HIS A 87 11.18 -0.92 22.12
CA HIS A 87 9.83 -1.07 21.61
C HIS A 87 9.51 -2.54 21.38
N VAL A 88 8.52 -3.04 22.14
CA VAL A 88 7.98 -4.39 21.98
C VAL A 88 6.62 -4.28 21.27
N PRO A 89 6.51 -4.67 19.99
CA PRO A 89 5.29 -4.52 19.22
C PRO A 89 4.09 -5.25 19.85
N SER A 90 2.89 -4.74 19.59
CA SER A 90 1.63 -5.39 19.95
C SER A 90 0.80 -5.56 18.68
N PHE A 91 0.82 -6.76 18.10
CA PHE A 91 0.16 -6.99 16.82
C PHE A 91 -1.36 -7.07 16.97
N ILE A 92 -2.07 -6.34 16.11
CA ILE A 92 -3.53 -6.34 16.00
C ILE A 92 -3.92 -6.32 14.52
N THR A 93 -5.02 -6.98 14.15
CA THR A 93 -5.54 -6.91 12.77
C THR A 93 -6.24 -5.58 12.54
N LEU A 94 -6.32 -5.12 11.28
CA LEU A 94 -7.04 -3.89 10.95
C LEU A 94 -8.53 -3.95 11.35
N ASN A 95 -9.18 -5.11 11.19
CA ASN A 95 -10.56 -5.31 11.64
C ASN A 95 -10.68 -5.23 13.18
N ALA A 96 -9.77 -5.87 13.91
CA ALA A 96 -9.77 -5.80 15.38
C ALA A 96 -9.47 -4.37 15.87
N LEU A 97 -8.57 -3.64 15.21
CA LEU A 97 -8.29 -2.24 15.47
C LEU A 97 -9.54 -1.37 15.26
N LYS A 98 -10.25 -1.55 14.13
CA LYS A 98 -11.54 -0.88 13.84
C LYS A 98 -12.54 -1.12 14.97
N LYS A 99 -12.74 -2.37 15.37
CA LYS A 99 -13.69 -2.76 16.42
C LYS A 99 -13.32 -2.20 17.80
N LYS A 100 -12.02 -2.09 18.10
CA LYS A 100 -11.52 -1.63 19.39
C LYS A 100 -11.59 -0.10 19.55
N TYR A 101 -11.30 0.64 18.49
CA TYR A 101 -11.07 2.10 18.57
C TYR A 101 -12.15 2.95 17.88
N THR A 102 -13.15 2.34 17.25
CA THR A 102 -14.20 3.08 16.52
C THR A 102 -15.59 2.54 16.85
N ASN A 103 -16.60 3.36 16.57
CA ASN A 103 -18.01 2.99 16.71
C ASN A 103 -18.62 2.59 15.36
N LEU A 104 -17.78 2.25 14.36
CA LEU A 104 -18.25 1.87 13.04
C LEU A 104 -18.99 0.54 13.11
N LYS A 105 -20.10 0.47 12.38
CA LYS A 105 -20.86 -0.78 12.22
C LYS A 105 -20.18 -1.65 11.17
N ASP A 106 -20.55 -2.94 11.13
CA ASP A 106 -20.13 -3.80 10.03
C ASP A 106 -20.61 -3.22 8.70
N GLY A 107 -19.69 -3.14 7.74
CA GLY A 107 -19.89 -2.44 6.49
C GLY A 107 -18.61 -2.40 5.65
N PRO A 108 -18.71 -1.95 4.39
CA PRO A 108 -17.57 -1.82 3.50
C PRO A 108 -16.58 -0.79 4.05
N SER A 109 -15.34 -1.22 4.26
CA SER A 109 -14.27 -0.35 4.73
C SER A 109 -13.04 -0.50 3.84
N VAL A 110 -12.32 0.60 3.66
CA VAL A 110 -11.02 0.64 3.01
C VAL A 110 -10.01 1.19 4.03
N TYR A 111 -8.83 0.59 4.10
CA TYR A 111 -7.81 0.99 5.07
C TYR A 111 -6.63 1.65 4.39
N MET A 112 -6.09 2.67 5.06
CA MET A 112 -4.82 3.28 4.71
C MET A 112 -3.91 3.29 5.93
N ILE A 113 -2.62 3.00 5.73
CA ILE A 113 -1.59 3.11 6.77
C ILE A 113 -0.59 4.16 6.29
N ASP A 114 -0.44 5.25 7.04
CA ASP A 114 0.43 6.38 6.68
C ASP A 114 0.23 6.83 5.22
N ASP A 115 -1.05 7.05 4.87
CA ASP A 115 -1.54 7.41 3.53
C ASP A 115 -1.28 6.40 2.40
N ARG A 116 -0.75 5.20 2.71
CA ARG A 116 -0.65 4.08 1.77
C ARG A 116 -1.90 3.20 1.84
N LEU A 117 -2.52 2.97 0.68
CA LEU A 117 -3.67 2.08 0.55
C LEU A 117 -3.28 0.62 0.84
N ILE A 118 -4.11 -0.06 1.62
CA ILE A 118 -3.94 -1.48 1.95
C ILE A 118 -4.87 -2.33 1.08
N ASN A 119 -4.27 -3.27 0.35
CA ASN A 119 -4.97 -4.13 -0.61
C ASN A 119 -5.14 -5.59 -0.12
N SER A 120 -4.76 -5.88 1.12
CA SER A 120 -4.93 -7.19 1.78
C SER A 120 -6.24 -7.25 2.57
N SER A 121 -6.62 -8.46 2.99
CA SER A 121 -7.77 -8.68 3.89
C SER A 121 -7.54 -7.98 5.23
N ASP A 122 -8.54 -7.24 5.74
CA ASP A 122 -8.45 -6.56 7.03
C ASP A 122 -8.51 -7.52 8.24
N GLU A 123 -8.91 -8.76 8.01
CA GLU A 123 -8.86 -9.84 8.99
C GLU A 123 -7.45 -10.44 9.13
N GLU A 124 -6.60 -10.29 8.11
CA GLU A 124 -5.25 -10.86 8.08
C GLU A 124 -4.16 -9.80 8.24
N GLN A 125 -4.41 -8.57 7.78
CA GLN A 125 -3.41 -7.51 7.81
C GLN A 125 -3.12 -7.09 9.25
N LEU A 126 -1.92 -7.39 9.71
CA LEU A 126 -1.44 -7.01 11.03
C LEU A 126 -0.72 -5.66 11.01
N VAL A 127 -0.94 -4.90 12.08
CA VAL A 127 -0.25 -3.65 12.40
C VAL A 127 0.18 -3.66 13.86
N ASP A 128 1.18 -2.84 14.20
CA ASP A 128 1.55 -2.64 15.59
C ASP A 128 0.65 -1.60 16.27
N GLU A 129 -0.20 -2.06 17.17
CA GLU A 129 -1.12 -1.25 17.96
C GLU A 129 -0.40 -0.16 18.76
N LYS A 130 0.79 -0.47 19.32
CA LYS A 130 1.54 0.50 20.14
C LYS A 130 2.16 1.62 19.30
N ALA A 131 2.27 1.41 17.99
CA ALA A 131 2.77 2.39 17.05
C ALA A 131 1.66 3.30 16.50
N VAL A 132 0.38 2.97 16.70
CA VAL A 132 -0.74 3.81 16.25
C VAL A 132 -0.70 5.15 16.99
N LEU A 133 -0.64 6.23 16.21
CA LEU A 133 -0.67 7.61 16.69
C LEU A 133 -2.08 8.19 16.60
N ARG A 134 -2.78 7.95 15.48
CA ARG A 134 -4.11 8.50 15.20
C ARG A 134 -4.87 7.61 14.23
N ILE A 135 -6.18 7.50 14.43
CA ILE A 135 -7.10 6.92 13.46
C ILE A 135 -8.06 8.02 13.02
N THR A 136 -8.22 8.23 11.71
CA THR A 136 -9.24 9.11 11.14
C THR A 136 -10.16 8.33 10.23
N ILE A 137 -11.42 8.75 10.17
CA ILE A 137 -12.45 8.06 9.38
C ILE A 137 -13.07 9.09 8.45
N ASP A 138 -12.94 8.86 7.15
CA ASP A 138 -13.67 9.60 6.13
C ASP A 138 -14.80 8.73 5.57
N LYS A 139 -15.94 9.33 5.25
CA LYS A 139 -17.05 8.63 4.61
C LYS A 139 -17.16 9.01 3.14
N VAL A 140 -17.07 8.01 2.28
CA VAL A 140 -17.27 8.19 0.84
C VAL A 140 -18.64 7.64 0.47
N ASN A 141 -19.57 8.54 0.13
CA ASN A 141 -20.91 8.17 -0.29
C ASN A 141 -20.95 7.94 -1.80
N ASN A 142 -21.53 6.82 -2.22
CA ASN A 142 -21.93 6.58 -3.59
C ASN A 142 -23.45 6.80 -3.72
N PRO A 143 -23.90 8.00 -4.10
CA PRO A 143 -25.33 8.32 -4.19
C PRO A 143 -26.08 7.48 -5.24
N GLN A 144 -25.38 6.89 -6.22
CA GLN A 144 -26.00 6.03 -7.23
C GLN A 144 -26.31 4.62 -6.73
N LYS A 145 -25.62 4.16 -5.66
CA LYS A 145 -25.75 2.80 -5.12
C LYS A 145 -26.28 2.76 -3.69
N ASP A 146 -26.70 3.91 -3.14
CA ASP A 146 -27.11 4.08 -1.75
C ASP A 146 -26.15 3.38 -0.76
N MET A 147 -24.85 3.55 -1.01
CA MET A 147 -23.79 2.85 -0.30
C MET A 147 -22.75 3.86 0.17
N ALA A 148 -22.38 3.78 1.44
CA ALA A 148 -21.26 4.52 2.00
C ALA A 148 -20.10 3.55 2.25
N VAL A 149 -18.88 3.98 1.97
CA VAL A 149 -17.64 3.27 2.29
C VAL A 149 -16.88 4.09 3.33
N ASP A 150 -16.51 3.44 4.43
CA ASP A 150 -15.66 4.06 5.45
C ASP A 150 -14.19 3.93 5.02
N VAL A 151 -13.50 5.06 4.86
CA VAL A 151 -12.05 5.11 4.63
C VAL A 151 -11.38 5.33 5.98
N ILE A 152 -10.77 4.28 6.51
CA ILE A 152 -10.12 4.26 7.83
C ILE A 152 -8.63 4.46 7.63
N LYS A 153 -8.11 5.61 8.07
CA LYS A 153 -6.70 5.96 7.95
C LYS A 153 -6.03 5.80 9.31
N VAL A 154 -5.02 4.94 9.36
CA VAL A 154 -4.18 4.68 10.53
C VAL A 154 -2.86 5.40 10.31
N TYR A 155 -2.57 6.35 11.18
CA TYR A 155 -1.29 7.06 11.21
C TYR A 155 -0.42 6.48 12.31
N THR A 156 0.84 6.18 12.00
CA THR A 156 1.80 5.61 12.96
C THR A 156 2.81 6.65 13.43
N LYS A 157 3.49 6.34 14.54
CA LYS A 157 4.61 7.14 15.07
C LYS A 157 5.84 7.14 14.16
N PHE A 158 5.89 6.23 13.19
CA PHE A 158 7.04 6.05 12.29
C PHE A 158 6.80 6.58 10.88
N GLY A 159 5.54 6.88 10.53
CA GLY A 159 5.21 7.53 9.27
C GLY A 159 5.78 8.95 9.19
N GLU A 160 6.03 9.44 7.98
CA GLU A 160 6.53 10.81 7.74
C GLU A 160 5.64 11.89 8.38
N ASN A 161 4.34 11.59 8.50
CA ASN A 161 3.34 12.44 9.12
C ASN A 161 3.49 12.61 10.64
N ALA A 162 4.25 11.75 11.34
CA ALA A 162 4.43 11.82 12.78
C ALA A 162 5.10 13.13 13.24
N GLN A 163 5.89 13.78 12.38
CA GLN A 163 6.55 15.05 12.69
C GLN A 163 5.58 16.25 12.71
N ASN A 164 4.41 16.12 12.07
CA ASN A 164 3.42 17.19 11.95
C ASN A 164 2.27 17.06 12.95
N ALA A 165 2.22 15.97 13.72
CA ALA A 165 1.25 15.79 14.79
C ALA A 165 1.68 16.60 16.02
N LYS A 166 1.33 17.88 16.05
CA LYS A 166 1.35 18.63 17.32
C LYS A 166 0.29 18.07 18.28
N PRO A 167 0.58 18.05 19.60
CA PRO A 167 -0.36 17.61 20.63
C PRO A 167 -1.62 18.48 20.68
#